data_AF-A0A6C0K3K1-F1
#
_entry.id   AF-A0A6C0K3K1-F1
#
_cell.length_a   1.000
_cell.length_b   1.000
_cell.length_c   1.000
_cell.angle_alpha   90.00
_cell.angle_beta   90.00
_cell.angle_gamma   90.00
#
_symmetry.space_group_name_H-M   'P 1'
#
loop_
_entity.id
_entity.type
_entity.pdbx_description
1 polymer ?
#
loop_
_entity_poly.entity_id
_entity_poly.type
_entity_poly.pdbx_seq_one_letter_code
_entity_poly.pdbx_strand_id
1 'polypeptide(L)'
;METMRTHLQLQAQRATVHASYDAAIAENNEKFYNGDPKATSEYIYENQKTDAEKIIALLVKGVYAVSISKKTKVGMDGLMIEIAKLALTHPDDNFILDRKNSFILTGMSCIAWETDMKDKSPSFLKNNIYHHGQLKNAPLKNLKNSLVQIDEFDTATKEFLRLHNVLSDAGLLNINYIKENNIRFIFASATLIKELYQLDQWGDLHAHYKMTIPASYIGHKDFLDLGIIQPWYPMTNLASAEKWVTEDIVQNYGSDYRVSTVRTNNKNKDYVETACKKHKIKFIEHNSEDRLSSEDEEKLFVAQLDSHVVLAVKGFYRRAVLIPNQYKIRIGATHELYKPNDRVDYNTEIQAKPGRMSGYWRNIILNNDGEIIHKTGPHRTSIAAIECYEEVYNNPFGLNSFQTSTFKKKNGVVKKAKPSLISSMHVVGLEENAIIPYRVADDPHNPQTVPFVFVVTPQQYGTIARIANSNKWDNESIHNIIAIYNPNLVTELNRIKDAGGEDQTVEPNETATTYNVYISEFVKAFQGKYRRFHQGNNENKFIDKSQIYLDKKEKRIIVSIYYGTKLASTYS
;
A
#
# COMPACT_ATOMS: atom_id res chain seq x y z
N MET A 1 -3.90 45.53 9.28
CA MET A 1 -3.07 45.63 8.05
C MET A 1 -2.38 44.31 7.73
N GLU A 2 -1.73 43.64 8.71
CA GLU A 2 -1.04 42.36 8.48
C GLU A 2 -1.98 41.23 8.02
N THR A 3 -3.13 41.03 8.68
CA THR A 3 -4.14 40.02 8.29
C THR A 3 -4.73 40.25 6.89
N MET A 4 -4.95 41.51 6.50
CA MET A 4 -5.46 41.87 5.17
C MET A 4 -4.39 41.65 4.10
N ARG A 5 -3.12 41.89 4.42
CA ARG A 5 -1.97 41.59 3.54
C ARG A 5 -1.82 40.09 3.32
N THR A 6 -2.02 39.28 4.36
CA THR A 6 -2.02 37.80 4.27
C THR A 6 -3.15 37.30 3.37
N HIS A 7 -4.38 37.80 3.55
CA HIS A 7 -5.51 37.39 2.71
C HIS A 7 -5.28 37.69 1.22
N LEU A 8 -4.81 38.90 0.88
CA LEU A 8 -4.51 39.27 -0.51
C LEU A 8 -3.40 38.41 -1.13
N GLN A 9 -2.39 38.03 -0.34
CA GLN A 9 -1.34 37.11 -0.79
C GLN A 9 -1.90 35.73 -1.12
N LEU A 10 -2.82 35.22 -0.29
CA LEU A 10 -3.50 33.94 -0.53
C LEU A 10 -4.38 34.00 -1.78
N GLN A 11 -5.11 35.10 -2.00
CA GLN A 11 -5.88 35.29 -3.24
C GLN A 11 -4.97 35.32 -4.49
N ALA A 12 -3.84 36.02 -4.43
CA ALA A 12 -2.87 36.03 -5.51
C ALA A 12 -2.27 34.64 -5.78
N GLN A 13 -2.03 33.84 -4.73
CA GLN A 13 -1.61 32.45 -4.87
C GLN A 13 -2.68 31.63 -5.59
N ARG A 14 -3.95 31.70 -5.14
CA ARG A 14 -5.08 30.98 -5.76
C ARG A 14 -5.13 31.26 -7.26
N ALA A 15 -5.14 32.53 -7.64
CA ALA A 15 -5.17 32.95 -9.04
C ALA A 15 -3.97 32.41 -9.85
N THR A 16 -2.77 32.46 -9.26
CA THR A 16 -1.55 31.96 -9.91
C THR A 16 -1.60 30.44 -10.15
N VAL A 17 -2.08 29.69 -9.15
CA VAL A 17 -2.19 28.22 -9.25
C VAL A 17 -3.24 27.84 -10.29
N HIS A 18 -4.41 28.49 -10.29
CA HIS A 18 -5.45 28.25 -11.29
C HIS A 18 -4.97 28.55 -12.71
N ALA A 19 -4.38 29.72 -12.96
CA ALA A 19 -3.89 30.08 -14.29
C ALA A 19 -2.83 29.10 -14.81
N SER A 20 -1.93 28.63 -13.94
CA SER A 20 -0.91 27.64 -14.28
C SER A 20 -1.51 26.26 -14.58
N TYR A 21 -2.54 25.85 -13.83
CA TYR A 21 -3.25 24.60 -14.05
C TYR A 21 -4.06 24.62 -15.35
N ASP A 22 -4.77 25.71 -15.64
CA ASP A 22 -5.55 25.88 -16.88
C ASP A 22 -4.65 25.89 -18.12
N ALA A 23 -3.46 26.50 -18.02
CA ALA A 23 -2.44 26.43 -19.07
C ALA A 23 -1.97 24.99 -19.33
N ALA A 24 -1.80 24.17 -18.28
CA ALA A 24 -1.41 22.76 -18.45
C ALA A 24 -2.52 21.93 -19.11
N ILE A 25 -3.79 22.23 -18.83
CA ILE A 25 -4.93 21.63 -19.57
C ILE A 25 -4.84 21.98 -21.06
N ALA A 26 -4.65 23.26 -21.38
CA ALA A 26 -4.56 23.71 -22.77
C ALA A 26 -3.39 23.05 -23.51
N GLU A 27 -2.21 22.98 -22.89
CA GLU A 27 -1.02 22.33 -23.45
C GLU A 27 -1.26 20.83 -23.71
N ASN A 28 -1.90 20.12 -22.77
CA ASN A 28 -2.26 18.71 -22.98
C ASN A 28 -3.21 18.54 -24.16
N ASN A 29 -4.24 19.39 -24.27
CA ASN A 29 -5.20 19.32 -25.36
C ASN A 29 -4.54 19.57 -26.71
N GLU A 30 -3.66 20.57 -26.81
CA GLU A 30 -2.88 20.84 -28.02
C GLU A 30 -2.04 19.62 -28.43
N LYS A 31 -1.28 19.03 -27.48
CA LYS A 31 -0.48 17.81 -27.74
C LYS A 31 -1.36 16.64 -28.20
N PHE A 32 -2.51 16.45 -27.57
CA PHE A 32 -3.45 15.38 -27.93
C PHE A 32 -3.98 15.56 -29.36
N TYR A 33 -4.41 16.78 -29.74
CA TYR A 33 -4.88 17.05 -31.10
C TYR A 33 -3.77 16.97 -32.16
N ASN A 34 -2.52 17.22 -31.77
CA ASN A 34 -1.34 17.04 -32.62
C ASN A 34 -0.87 15.58 -32.69
N GLY A 35 -1.56 14.65 -32.04
CA GLY A 35 -1.27 13.21 -32.11
C GLY A 35 -0.11 12.74 -31.23
N ASP A 36 0.30 13.52 -30.21
CA ASP A 36 1.32 13.07 -29.26
C ASP A 36 0.84 11.80 -28.53
N PRO A 37 1.56 10.66 -28.64
CA PRO A 37 1.16 9.39 -28.03
C PRO A 37 1.09 9.44 -26.50
N LYS A 38 1.76 10.40 -25.85
CA LYS A 38 1.78 10.55 -24.39
C LYS A 38 0.67 11.45 -23.85
N ALA A 39 0.05 12.26 -24.71
CA ALA A 39 -1.08 13.11 -24.33
C ALA A 39 -2.38 12.31 -24.33
N THR A 40 -3.33 12.71 -23.48
CA THR A 40 -4.65 12.07 -23.36
C THR A 40 -5.77 13.07 -23.60
N SER A 41 -6.96 12.58 -23.94
CA SER A 41 -8.16 13.41 -24.15
C SER A 41 -8.59 14.18 -22.90
N GLU A 42 -8.19 13.70 -21.72
CA GLU A 42 -8.38 14.37 -20.45
C GLU A 42 -7.02 14.60 -19.81
N TYR A 43 -6.78 15.82 -19.29
CA TYR A 43 -5.57 16.12 -18.53
C TYR A 43 -5.59 15.42 -17.16
N ILE A 44 -6.72 15.52 -16.44
CA ILE A 44 -6.99 14.85 -15.16
C ILE A 44 -8.36 14.18 -15.28
N TYR A 45 -8.42 12.88 -15.03
CA TYR A 45 -9.64 12.09 -15.16
C TYR A 45 -10.58 12.27 -13.96
N GLU A 46 -11.87 12.04 -14.18
CA GLU A 46 -12.90 12.31 -13.16
C GLU A 46 -12.70 11.55 -11.84
N ASN A 47 -12.28 10.28 -11.89
CA ASN A 47 -11.99 9.50 -10.68
C ASN A 47 -10.85 10.13 -9.85
N GLN A 48 -9.88 10.78 -10.51
CA GLN A 48 -8.75 11.44 -9.85
C GLN A 48 -9.21 12.73 -9.16
N LYS A 49 -10.14 13.49 -9.78
CA LYS A 49 -10.74 14.68 -9.17
C LYS A 49 -11.57 14.36 -7.94
N THR A 50 -12.49 13.40 -8.08
CA THR A 50 -13.33 12.94 -6.98
C THR A 50 -12.50 12.38 -5.82
N ASP A 51 -11.44 11.62 -6.12
CA ASP A 51 -10.53 11.09 -5.09
C ASP A 51 -9.73 12.21 -4.40
N ALA A 52 -9.25 13.20 -5.15
CA ALA A 52 -8.53 14.34 -4.60
C ALA A 52 -9.38 15.13 -3.60
N GLU A 53 -10.64 15.43 -3.93
CA GLU A 53 -11.57 16.12 -3.04
C GLU A 53 -11.76 15.39 -1.71
N LYS A 54 -11.94 14.06 -1.76
CA LYS A 54 -12.07 13.22 -0.56
C LYS A 54 -10.80 13.23 0.29
N ILE A 55 -9.63 13.20 -0.35
CA ILE A 55 -8.35 13.28 0.34
C ILE A 55 -8.16 14.65 1.00
N ILE A 56 -8.49 15.74 0.31
CA ILE A 56 -8.47 17.09 0.88
C ILE A 56 -9.39 17.18 2.10
N ALA A 57 -10.60 16.62 2.02
CA ALA A 57 -11.51 16.58 3.16
C ALA A 57 -10.92 15.85 4.38
N LEU A 58 -10.09 14.81 4.19
CA LEU A 58 -9.36 14.17 5.29
C LEU A 58 -8.30 15.10 5.89
N LEU A 59 -7.51 15.77 5.06
CA LEU A 59 -6.47 16.70 5.51
C LEU A 59 -7.08 17.88 6.30
N VAL A 60 -8.19 18.44 5.81
CA VAL A 60 -8.94 19.52 6.48
C VAL A 60 -9.46 19.08 7.85
N LYS A 61 -9.85 17.80 8.00
CA LYS A 61 -10.29 17.22 9.29
C LYS A 61 -9.16 16.98 10.29
N GLY A 62 -7.92 17.31 9.95
CA GLY A 62 -6.78 17.19 10.85
C GLY A 62 -5.91 15.95 10.63
N VAL A 63 -6.14 15.18 9.56
CA VAL A 63 -5.21 14.12 9.15
C VAL A 63 -3.92 14.77 8.62
N TYR A 64 -2.76 14.26 9.05
CA TYR A 64 -1.46 14.79 8.64
C TYR A 64 -0.78 13.91 7.58
N ALA A 65 -1.12 12.64 7.50
CA ALA A 65 -0.59 11.73 6.48
C ALA A 65 -1.71 10.92 5.83
N VAL A 66 -1.77 10.90 4.50
CA VAL A 66 -2.67 10.02 3.75
C VAL A 66 -1.84 9.03 2.95
N SER A 67 -2.02 7.73 3.19
CA SER A 67 -1.48 6.71 2.29
C SER A 67 -2.49 6.37 1.22
N ILE A 68 -2.03 6.22 -0.02
CA ILE A 68 -2.89 5.95 -1.16
C ILE A 68 -2.51 4.61 -1.78
N SER A 69 -3.38 3.61 -1.61
CA SER A 69 -3.29 2.36 -2.35
C SER A 69 -3.90 2.52 -3.73
N LYS A 70 -3.12 2.20 -4.77
CA LYS A 70 -3.53 2.28 -6.18
C LYS A 70 -3.38 0.96 -6.91
N LYS A 71 -4.17 0.79 -7.97
CA LYS A 71 -3.82 -0.14 -9.04
C LYS A 71 -2.74 0.45 -9.93
N THR A 72 -1.96 -0.41 -10.59
CA THR A 72 -0.93 0.05 -11.53
C THR A 72 -1.58 0.87 -12.65
N LYS A 73 -0.96 1.99 -13.05
CA LYS A 73 -1.42 2.84 -14.16
C LYS A 73 -2.87 3.36 -14.05
N VAL A 74 -3.43 3.43 -12.83
CA VAL A 74 -4.74 4.07 -12.58
C VAL A 74 -4.68 5.60 -12.48
N GLY A 75 -3.52 6.23 -12.72
CA GLY A 75 -3.40 7.70 -12.80
C GLY A 75 -3.05 8.40 -11.48
N MET A 76 -1.96 7.97 -10.84
CA MET A 76 -1.44 8.61 -9.62
C MET A 76 -0.93 10.03 -9.87
N ASP A 77 -0.21 10.24 -10.99
CA ASP A 77 0.37 11.53 -11.35
C ASP A 77 -0.72 12.62 -11.36
N GLY A 78 -1.84 12.35 -12.03
CA GLY A 78 -2.98 13.28 -12.09
C GLY A 78 -3.65 13.47 -10.73
N LEU A 79 -3.80 12.41 -9.92
CA LEU A 79 -4.31 12.55 -8.55
C LEU A 79 -3.41 13.46 -7.70
N MET A 80 -2.08 13.30 -7.76
CA MET A 80 -1.14 14.12 -7.00
C MET A 80 -1.18 15.60 -7.43
N ILE A 81 -1.30 15.85 -8.75
CA ILE A 81 -1.45 17.21 -9.30
C ILE A 81 -2.75 17.85 -8.81
N GLU A 82 -3.87 17.10 -8.81
CA GLU A 82 -5.16 17.62 -8.37
C GLU A 82 -5.21 17.87 -6.87
N ILE A 83 -4.63 16.98 -6.05
CA ILE A 83 -4.47 17.21 -4.60
C ILE A 83 -3.66 18.50 -4.37
N ALA A 84 -2.55 18.69 -5.10
CA ALA A 84 -1.75 19.90 -4.96
C ALA A 84 -2.55 21.16 -5.33
N LYS A 85 -3.25 21.16 -6.47
CA LYS A 85 -4.12 22.27 -6.87
C LYS A 85 -5.12 22.58 -5.76
N LEU A 86 -5.93 21.60 -5.33
CA LEU A 86 -6.98 21.82 -4.33
C LEU A 86 -6.43 22.27 -2.97
N ALA A 87 -5.30 21.72 -2.51
CA ALA A 87 -4.70 22.13 -1.25
C ALA A 87 -4.13 23.56 -1.29
N LEU A 88 -3.59 23.97 -2.45
CA LEU A 88 -2.99 25.28 -2.67
C LEU A 88 -3.98 26.36 -3.05
N THR A 89 -5.20 25.97 -3.48
CA THR A 89 -6.29 26.90 -3.80
C THR A 89 -7.46 26.84 -2.82
N HIS A 90 -7.33 26.07 -1.72
CA HIS A 90 -8.42 25.84 -0.79
C HIS A 90 -9.04 27.16 -0.30
N PRO A 91 -10.37 27.29 -0.18
CA PRO A 91 -11.02 28.55 0.20
C PRO A 91 -10.79 28.96 1.66
N ASP A 92 -10.53 27.99 2.55
CA ASP A 92 -10.19 28.28 3.95
C ASP A 92 -8.72 28.73 4.08
N ASP A 93 -8.53 30.01 4.44
CA ASP A 93 -7.24 30.64 4.67
C ASP A 93 -6.45 30.02 5.85
N ASN A 94 -7.12 29.30 6.76
CA ASN A 94 -6.46 28.60 7.86
C ASN A 94 -5.89 27.24 7.44
N PHE A 95 -6.38 26.68 6.33
CA PHE A 95 -5.94 25.39 5.81
C PHE A 95 -4.95 25.52 4.65
N ILE A 96 -5.19 26.47 3.74
CA ILE A 96 -4.45 26.62 2.48
C ILE A 96 -2.93 26.46 2.66
N LEU A 97 -2.34 25.63 1.80
CA LEU A 97 -0.91 25.34 1.83
C LEU A 97 -0.13 26.31 0.93
N ASP A 98 1.15 26.52 1.19
CA ASP A 98 2.03 27.40 0.43
C ASP A 98 2.57 26.68 -0.82
N ARG A 99 2.39 27.30 -1.99
CA ARG A 99 2.88 26.73 -3.25
C ARG A 99 4.40 26.55 -3.28
N LYS A 100 5.15 27.42 -2.59
CA LYS A 100 6.62 27.36 -2.54
C LYS A 100 7.12 26.20 -1.69
N ASN A 101 6.28 25.73 -0.76
CA ASN A 101 6.61 24.66 0.17
C ASN A 101 5.88 23.34 -0.15
N SER A 102 5.44 23.16 -1.40
CA SER A 102 4.70 21.98 -1.83
C SER A 102 5.50 21.17 -2.85
N PHE A 103 5.81 19.93 -2.51
CA PHE A 103 6.81 19.09 -3.17
C PHE A 103 6.25 17.73 -3.60
N ILE A 104 6.77 17.23 -4.72
CA ILE A 104 6.56 15.85 -5.17
C ILE A 104 7.92 15.16 -5.23
N LEU A 105 8.06 14.10 -4.44
CA LEU A 105 9.31 13.38 -4.23
C LEU A 105 9.16 11.93 -4.70
N THR A 106 10.28 11.30 -5.06
CA THR A 106 10.36 9.84 -5.11
C THR A 106 11.71 9.35 -4.59
N GLY A 107 11.71 8.21 -3.89
CA GLY A 107 12.95 7.51 -3.52
C GLY A 107 13.54 6.68 -4.65
N MET A 108 12.88 6.62 -5.81
CA MET A 108 13.38 5.93 -6.97
C MET A 108 14.43 6.79 -7.70
N SER A 109 15.56 6.18 -8.07
CA SER A 109 16.56 6.83 -8.92
C SER A 109 16.15 6.70 -10.39
N CYS A 110 15.24 7.58 -10.85
CA CYS A 110 14.76 7.58 -12.22
C CYS A 110 14.65 9.00 -12.79
N ILE A 111 15.59 9.37 -13.68
CA ILE A 111 15.56 10.66 -14.39
C ILE A 111 14.35 10.74 -15.31
N ALA A 112 14.01 9.64 -16.00
CA ALA A 112 12.86 9.60 -16.90
C ALA A 112 11.53 9.88 -16.17
N TRP A 113 11.38 9.41 -14.94
CA TRP A 113 10.22 9.75 -14.09
C TRP A 113 10.19 11.23 -13.77
N GLU A 114 11.33 11.84 -13.42
CA GLU A 114 11.38 13.26 -13.09
C GLU A 114 11.02 14.12 -14.29
N THR A 115 11.58 13.81 -15.46
CA THR A 115 11.24 14.48 -16.73
C THR A 115 9.75 14.34 -17.03
N ASP A 116 9.22 13.12 -17.03
CA ASP A 116 7.81 12.84 -17.34
C ASP A 116 6.86 13.52 -16.34
N MET A 117 7.17 13.48 -15.04
CA MET A 117 6.37 14.15 -14.01
C MET A 117 6.42 15.68 -14.15
N LYS A 118 7.59 16.26 -14.47
CA LYS A 118 7.75 17.70 -14.73
C LYS A 118 7.03 18.15 -16.00
N ASP A 119 7.08 17.35 -17.06
CA ASP A 119 6.44 17.66 -18.34
C ASP A 119 4.92 17.71 -18.19
N LYS A 120 4.35 16.80 -17.40
CA LYS A 120 2.90 16.75 -17.10
C LYS A 120 2.46 17.78 -16.07
N SER A 121 3.33 18.20 -15.16
CA SER A 121 2.93 19.05 -14.04
C SER A 121 2.71 20.50 -14.47
N PRO A 122 1.77 21.22 -13.85
CA PRO A 122 1.64 22.67 -14.05
C PRO A 122 2.91 23.41 -13.62
N SER A 123 3.16 24.58 -14.21
CA SER A 123 4.39 25.36 -13.98
C SER A 123 4.64 25.71 -12.51
N PHE A 124 3.59 25.83 -11.68
CA PHE A 124 3.74 26.09 -10.25
C PHE A 124 4.40 24.93 -9.47
N LEU A 125 4.36 23.69 -9.98
CA LEU A 125 4.98 22.51 -9.35
C LEU A 125 6.33 22.15 -9.93
N LYS A 126 6.63 22.47 -11.19
CA LYS A 126 7.79 21.91 -11.92
C LYS A 126 9.12 22.03 -11.17
N ASN A 127 9.32 23.12 -10.41
CA ASN A 127 10.54 23.35 -9.65
C ASN A 127 10.62 22.59 -8.31
N ASN A 128 9.51 22.00 -7.86
CA ASN A 128 9.39 21.31 -6.59
C ASN A 128 9.27 19.78 -6.75
N ILE A 129 9.74 19.24 -7.87
CA ILE A 129 9.71 17.81 -8.20
C ILE A 129 11.14 17.26 -8.13
N TYR A 130 11.37 16.28 -7.26
CA TYR A 130 12.71 15.75 -6.99
C TYR A 130 12.71 14.22 -6.94
N HIS A 131 13.55 13.60 -7.77
CA HIS A 131 13.86 12.18 -7.66
C HIS A 131 15.03 11.91 -6.69
N HIS A 132 15.30 10.63 -6.40
CA HIS A 132 16.36 10.20 -5.47
C HIS A 132 17.71 10.91 -5.66
N GLY A 133 18.13 11.15 -6.91
CA GLY A 133 19.40 11.81 -7.23
C GLY A 133 19.50 13.23 -6.67
N GLN A 134 18.37 13.95 -6.66
CA GLN A 134 18.26 15.38 -6.33
C GLN A 134 17.68 15.66 -4.94
N LEU A 135 17.31 14.64 -4.15
CA LEU A 135 16.67 14.84 -2.84
C LEU A 135 17.47 15.74 -1.88
N LYS A 136 18.81 15.74 -1.96
CA LYS A 136 19.65 16.63 -1.13
C LYS A 136 19.50 18.12 -1.48
N ASN A 137 19.01 18.41 -2.68
CA ASN A 137 18.79 19.76 -3.19
C ASN A 137 17.34 20.22 -2.96
N ALA A 138 16.48 19.36 -2.45
CA ALA A 138 15.11 19.73 -2.11
C ALA A 138 15.12 20.65 -0.87
N PRO A 139 14.52 21.86 -0.95
CA PRO A 139 14.54 22.84 0.14
C PRO A 139 13.51 22.49 1.22
N LEU A 140 13.73 21.37 1.91
CA LEU A 140 12.78 20.82 2.90
C LEU A 140 12.99 21.34 4.33
N LYS A 141 13.93 22.25 4.57
CA LYS A 141 14.16 22.83 5.91
C LYS A 141 13.19 23.96 6.18
N ASN A 142 12.75 24.09 7.44
CA ASN A 142 11.90 25.18 7.92
C ASN A 142 10.56 25.31 7.17
N LEU A 143 10.00 24.17 6.75
CA LEU A 143 8.72 24.14 6.05
C LEU A 143 7.57 24.60 6.94
N LYS A 144 6.63 25.32 6.34
CA LYS A 144 5.36 25.74 6.96
C LYS A 144 4.24 25.68 5.92
N ASN A 145 3.04 25.28 6.34
CA ASN A 145 1.86 25.12 5.49
C ASN A 145 2.22 24.37 4.21
N SER A 146 2.67 23.12 4.34
CA SER A 146 3.40 22.42 3.28
C SER A 146 2.72 21.14 2.87
N LEU A 147 2.77 20.80 1.59
CA LEU A 147 2.35 19.50 1.07
C LEU A 147 3.57 18.72 0.59
N VAL A 148 3.85 17.57 1.18
CA VAL A 148 4.93 16.68 0.74
C VAL A 148 4.32 15.38 0.24
N GLN A 149 4.35 15.20 -1.08
CA GLN A 149 3.86 13.99 -1.74
C GLN A 149 5.04 13.09 -2.09
N ILE A 150 4.95 11.79 -1.79
CA ILE A 150 6.01 10.82 -2.08
C ILE A 150 5.45 9.66 -2.90
N ASP A 151 5.81 9.60 -4.18
CA ASP A 151 5.44 8.50 -5.10
C ASP A 151 6.45 7.35 -5.05
N GLU A 152 5.97 6.16 -5.42
CA GLU A 152 6.69 4.89 -5.31
C GLU A 152 7.30 4.70 -3.92
N PHE A 153 6.54 5.09 -2.89
CA PHE A 153 7.01 5.17 -1.52
C PHE A 153 7.61 3.85 -1.00
N ASP A 154 7.08 2.70 -1.41
CA ASP A 154 7.59 1.37 -1.02
C ASP A 154 9.05 1.11 -1.42
N THR A 155 9.58 1.82 -2.43
CA THR A 155 11.02 1.77 -2.80
C THR A 155 11.90 2.62 -1.89
N ALA A 156 11.32 3.63 -1.25
CA ALA A 156 12.01 4.73 -0.60
C ALA A 156 12.15 4.55 0.91
N THR A 157 11.49 3.54 1.47
CA THR A 157 11.24 3.44 2.91
C THR A 157 12.37 2.82 3.73
N LYS A 158 13.46 2.35 3.11
CA LYS A 158 14.56 1.72 3.88
C LYS A 158 15.25 2.73 4.80
N GLU A 159 15.60 2.24 5.99
CA GLU A 159 16.26 3.02 7.03
C GLU A 159 17.63 3.55 6.57
N PHE A 160 18.00 4.76 7.03
CA PHE A 160 19.29 5.43 6.75
C PHE A 160 19.62 5.68 5.28
N LEU A 161 18.67 5.44 4.37
CA LEU A 161 18.79 5.86 2.98
C LEU A 161 18.57 7.35 2.84
N ARG A 162 18.90 7.86 1.65
CA ARG A 162 18.86 9.30 1.34
C ARG A 162 17.54 9.97 1.70
N LEU A 163 16.39 9.37 1.38
CA LEU A 163 15.10 9.96 1.73
C LEU A 163 14.91 10.06 3.25
N HIS A 164 15.22 8.99 3.99
CA HIS A 164 15.15 9.01 5.45
C HIS A 164 16.02 10.15 6.01
N ASN A 165 17.29 10.21 5.63
CA ASN A 165 18.20 11.23 6.16
C ASN A 165 17.72 12.65 5.83
N VAL A 166 17.27 12.89 4.59
CA VAL A 166 16.74 14.18 4.17
C VAL A 166 15.48 14.59 4.94
N LEU A 167 14.56 13.66 5.20
CA LEU A 167 13.36 13.94 6.00
C LEU A 167 13.70 14.16 7.48
N SER A 168 14.61 13.35 8.03
CA SER A 168 15.09 13.49 9.42
C SER A 168 15.79 14.83 9.65
N ASP A 169 16.75 15.19 8.79
CA ASP A 169 17.50 16.46 8.86
C ASP A 169 16.60 17.69 8.71
N ALA A 170 15.45 17.52 8.07
CA ALA A 170 14.43 18.55 7.87
C ALA A 170 13.42 18.64 9.03
N GLY A 171 13.48 17.74 10.02
CA GLY A 171 12.50 17.66 11.11
C GLY A 171 11.18 17.00 10.70
N LEU A 172 11.11 16.45 9.50
CA LEU A 172 9.90 15.86 8.89
C LEU A 172 9.55 14.46 9.40
N LEU A 173 10.32 13.95 10.37
CA LEU A 173 10.02 12.74 11.14
C LEU A 173 9.76 13.06 12.62
N ASN A 174 9.23 14.26 12.91
CA ASN A 174 8.80 14.67 14.24
C ASN A 174 7.34 15.14 14.19
N ILE A 175 6.45 14.43 14.87
CA ILE A 175 5.00 14.69 14.86
C ILE A 175 4.66 16.08 15.38
N ASN A 176 5.36 16.58 16.41
CA ASN A 176 5.10 17.91 16.96
C ASN A 176 5.48 18.98 15.93
N TYR A 177 6.64 18.83 15.31
CA TYR A 177 7.08 19.75 14.24
C TYR A 177 6.10 19.76 13.06
N ILE A 178 5.64 18.57 12.63
CA ILE A 178 4.66 18.40 11.55
C ILE A 178 3.34 19.13 11.88
N LYS A 179 2.85 18.99 13.12
CA LYS A 179 1.62 19.64 13.59
C LYS A 179 1.76 21.16 13.68
N GLU A 180 2.78 21.62 14.39
CA GLU A 180 3.03 23.06 14.63
C GLU A 180 3.23 23.85 13.34
N ASN A 181 3.77 23.20 12.31
CA ASN A 181 4.06 23.84 11.03
C ASN A 181 3.06 23.47 9.92
N ASN A 182 1.96 22.77 10.23
CA ASN A 182 0.93 22.37 9.27
C ASN A 182 1.50 21.69 8.02
N ILE A 183 2.28 20.62 8.22
CA ILE A 183 2.90 19.85 7.14
C ILE A 183 2.03 18.62 6.85
N ARG A 184 1.60 18.45 5.60
CA ARG A 184 0.74 17.35 5.15
C ARG A 184 1.52 16.39 4.26
N PHE A 185 1.37 15.09 4.49
CA PHE A 185 1.99 14.03 3.70
C PHE A 185 0.99 13.29 2.85
N ILE A 186 1.39 12.99 1.61
CA ILE A 186 0.75 11.99 0.76
C ILE A 186 1.77 10.90 0.46
N PHE A 187 1.47 9.65 0.82
CA PHE A 187 2.32 8.49 0.51
C PHE A 187 1.64 7.61 -0.53
N ALA A 188 2.22 7.51 -1.72
CA ALA A 188 1.63 6.81 -2.85
C ALA A 188 2.48 5.63 -3.30
N SER A 189 1.87 4.45 -3.46
CA SER A 189 2.45 3.34 -4.22
C SER A 189 1.38 2.29 -4.56
N ALA A 190 1.64 1.51 -5.61
CA ALA A 190 0.81 0.36 -5.93
C ALA A 190 0.90 -0.75 -4.87
N THR A 191 2.00 -0.81 -4.11
CA THR A 191 2.34 -1.96 -3.25
C THR A 191 2.81 -1.54 -1.86
N LEU A 192 1.98 -0.76 -1.16
CA LEU A 192 2.25 -0.12 0.16
C LEU A 192 2.14 -1.04 1.39
N ILE A 193 2.12 -2.35 1.25
CA ILE A 193 1.58 -3.23 2.31
C ILE A 193 2.38 -3.15 3.60
N LYS A 194 3.71 -3.22 3.51
CA LYS A 194 4.59 -3.08 4.68
C LYS A 194 4.41 -1.70 5.33
N GLU A 195 4.34 -0.66 4.51
CA GLU A 195 4.19 0.73 4.93
C GLU A 195 2.85 0.96 5.63
N LEU A 196 1.75 0.38 5.15
CA LEU A 196 0.43 0.49 5.77
C LEU A 196 0.41 -0.05 7.21
N TYR A 197 1.07 -1.18 7.47
CA TYR A 197 1.19 -1.72 8.84
C TYR A 197 2.01 -0.83 9.78
N GLN A 198 2.86 0.05 9.24
CA GLN A 198 3.64 1.00 10.04
C GLN A 198 2.89 2.32 10.20
N LEU A 199 2.19 2.78 9.17
CA LEU A 199 1.33 3.96 9.21
C LEU A 199 0.10 3.78 10.11
N ASP A 200 -0.43 2.56 10.27
CA ASP A 200 -1.51 2.28 11.24
C ASP A 200 -1.13 2.69 12.67
N GLN A 201 0.17 2.73 12.99
CA GLN A 201 0.68 3.17 14.30
C GLN A 201 0.62 4.69 14.50
N TRP A 202 0.35 5.47 13.44
CA TRP A 202 0.17 6.92 13.53
C TRP A 202 -1.22 7.30 14.06
N GLY A 203 -2.13 6.33 14.20
CA GLY A 203 -3.48 6.54 14.71
C GLY A 203 -4.25 7.58 13.90
N ASP A 204 -4.93 8.49 14.57
CA ASP A 204 -5.79 9.52 13.95
C ASP A 204 -5.01 10.55 13.10
N LEU A 205 -3.67 10.53 13.15
CA LEU A 205 -2.82 11.37 12.29
C LEU A 205 -2.71 10.83 10.86
N HIS A 206 -3.09 9.56 10.65
CA HIS A 206 -3.01 8.88 9.38
C HIS A 206 -4.38 8.43 8.89
N ALA A 207 -4.59 8.49 7.58
CA ALA A 207 -5.70 7.83 6.92
C ALA A 207 -5.21 7.01 5.73
N HIS A 208 -5.79 5.82 5.55
CA HIS A 208 -5.61 5.03 4.34
C HIS A 208 -6.71 5.34 3.34
N TYR A 209 -6.33 5.72 2.13
CA TYR A 209 -7.22 5.95 1.00
C TYR A 209 -6.96 4.94 -0.11
N LYS A 210 -8.02 4.45 -0.75
CA LYS A 210 -7.96 3.52 -1.89
C LYS A 210 -8.51 4.24 -3.11
N MET A 211 -7.70 4.34 -4.17
CA MET A 211 -8.13 5.02 -5.40
C MET A 211 -9.34 4.33 -6.04
N THR A 212 -10.25 5.14 -6.57
CA THR A 212 -11.40 4.71 -7.35
C THR A 212 -10.92 4.15 -8.70
N ILE A 213 -11.43 2.97 -9.07
CA ILE A 213 -11.12 2.32 -10.35
C ILE A 213 -12.22 2.69 -11.36
N PRO A 214 -11.91 3.42 -12.45
CA PRO A 214 -12.90 3.82 -13.44
C PRO A 214 -13.24 2.66 -14.38
N ALA A 215 -14.42 2.71 -15.02
CA ALA A 215 -14.87 1.66 -15.94
C ALA A 215 -13.96 1.49 -17.17
N SER A 216 -13.31 2.56 -17.63
CA SER A 216 -12.35 2.54 -18.74
C SER A 216 -11.02 1.86 -18.39
N TYR A 217 -10.77 1.57 -17.11
CA TYR A 217 -9.56 0.91 -16.65
C TYR A 217 -9.61 -0.60 -16.88
N ILE A 218 -8.48 -1.15 -17.32
CA ILE A 218 -8.23 -2.60 -17.40
C ILE A 218 -6.90 -2.92 -16.71
N GLY A 219 -6.90 -3.95 -15.85
CA GLY A 219 -5.76 -4.29 -15.00
C GLY A 219 -5.44 -5.79 -14.94
N HIS A 220 -4.61 -6.18 -13.96
CA HIS A 220 -4.13 -7.56 -13.82
C HIS A 220 -5.26 -8.59 -13.69
N LYS A 221 -6.25 -8.33 -12.83
CA LYS A 221 -7.37 -9.24 -12.64
C LYS A 221 -8.16 -9.44 -13.94
N ASP A 222 -8.47 -8.35 -14.64
CA ASP A 222 -9.17 -8.41 -15.92
C ASP A 222 -8.37 -9.24 -16.94
N PHE A 223 -7.06 -8.98 -17.08
CA PHE A 223 -6.20 -9.74 -17.98
C PHE A 223 -6.09 -11.22 -17.60
N LEU A 224 -6.11 -11.55 -16.31
CA LEU A 224 -6.11 -12.93 -15.85
C LEU A 224 -7.43 -13.64 -16.21
N ASP A 225 -8.56 -12.98 -15.95
CA ASP A 225 -9.89 -13.53 -16.22
C ASP A 225 -10.14 -13.73 -17.73
N LEU A 226 -9.56 -12.85 -18.56
CA LEU A 226 -9.60 -12.94 -20.01
C LEU A 226 -8.59 -13.96 -20.60
N GLY A 227 -7.78 -14.62 -19.77
CA GLY A 227 -6.74 -15.57 -20.23
C GLY A 227 -5.55 -14.91 -20.96
N ILE A 228 -5.46 -13.57 -20.91
CA ILE A 228 -4.36 -12.77 -21.47
C ILE A 228 -3.11 -12.93 -20.59
N ILE A 229 -3.26 -12.91 -19.27
CA ILE A 229 -2.18 -13.29 -18.36
C ILE A 229 -2.17 -14.81 -18.20
N GLN A 230 -0.99 -15.40 -18.35
CA GLN A 230 -0.79 -16.84 -18.28
C GLN A 230 0.40 -17.18 -17.38
N PRO A 231 0.46 -18.41 -16.82
CA PRO A 231 1.58 -18.81 -15.98
C PRO A 231 2.88 -18.82 -16.78
N TRP A 232 3.92 -18.23 -16.19
CA TRP A 232 5.29 -18.30 -16.68
C TRP A 232 5.94 -19.68 -16.46
N TYR A 233 7.09 -19.90 -17.10
CA TYR A 233 7.91 -21.09 -16.90
C TYR A 233 9.41 -20.74 -17.01
N PRO A 234 10.31 -21.58 -16.47
CA PRO A 234 11.73 -21.35 -16.58
C PRO A 234 12.18 -21.38 -18.06
N MET A 235 12.84 -20.31 -18.49
CA MET A 235 13.46 -20.20 -19.80
C MET A 235 14.96 -20.47 -19.69
N THR A 236 15.33 -21.71 -19.42
CA THR A 236 16.70 -22.12 -19.01
C THR A 236 17.45 -22.90 -20.09
N ASN A 237 16.81 -23.18 -21.23
CA ASN A 237 17.40 -23.90 -22.35
C ASN A 237 16.70 -23.54 -23.68
N LEU A 238 17.26 -23.98 -24.81
CA LEU A 238 16.71 -23.72 -26.14
C LEU A 238 15.27 -24.23 -26.30
N ALA A 239 14.94 -25.43 -25.82
CA ALA A 239 13.59 -25.98 -25.97
C ALA A 239 12.51 -25.10 -25.31
N SER A 240 12.78 -24.59 -24.10
CA SER A 240 11.87 -23.66 -23.41
C SER A 240 11.74 -22.30 -24.12
N ALA A 241 12.82 -21.81 -24.73
CA ALA A 241 12.79 -20.57 -25.52
C ALA A 241 12.04 -20.76 -26.85
N GLU A 242 12.30 -21.87 -27.56
CA GLU A 242 11.58 -22.25 -28.78
C GLU A 242 10.09 -22.43 -28.52
N LYS A 243 9.71 -23.03 -27.38
CA LYS A 243 8.32 -23.13 -26.96
C LYS A 243 7.65 -21.75 -26.89
N TRP A 244 8.28 -20.80 -26.19
CA TRP A 244 7.75 -19.43 -26.07
C TRP A 244 7.61 -18.75 -27.43
N VAL A 245 8.66 -18.80 -28.26
CA VAL A 245 8.65 -18.19 -29.59
C VAL A 245 7.58 -18.84 -30.49
N THR A 246 7.48 -20.16 -30.48
CA THR A 246 6.56 -20.88 -31.37
C THR A 246 5.11 -20.68 -30.95
N GLU A 247 4.79 -20.97 -29.69
CA GLU A 247 3.41 -20.95 -29.19
C GLU A 247 2.90 -19.52 -29.03
N ASP A 248 3.63 -18.67 -28.29
CA ASP A 248 3.11 -17.37 -27.85
C ASP A 248 3.30 -16.26 -28.91
N ILE A 249 4.23 -16.42 -29.84
CA ILE A 249 4.49 -15.43 -30.89
C ILE A 249 3.99 -15.94 -32.23
N VAL A 250 4.61 -16.97 -32.80
CA VAL A 250 4.36 -17.38 -34.20
C VAL A 250 2.95 -17.94 -34.38
N GLN A 251 2.54 -18.92 -33.57
CA GLN A 251 1.22 -19.54 -33.69
C GLN A 251 0.12 -18.60 -33.22
N ASN A 252 0.38 -17.84 -32.15
CA ASN A 252 -0.61 -16.92 -31.61
C ASN A 252 -0.89 -15.75 -32.57
N TYR A 253 0.12 -15.15 -33.19
CA TYR A 253 -0.06 -13.93 -33.99
C TYR A 253 0.04 -14.14 -35.51
N GLY A 254 0.68 -15.20 -36.00
CA GLY A 254 0.76 -15.50 -37.42
C GLY A 254 1.42 -14.38 -38.23
N SER A 255 0.65 -13.69 -39.07
CA SER A 255 1.09 -12.54 -39.88
C SER A 255 0.80 -11.18 -39.23
N ASP A 256 0.14 -11.15 -38.07
CA ASP A 256 -0.04 -9.94 -37.28
C ASP A 256 1.27 -9.63 -36.53
N TYR A 257 2.20 -8.97 -37.21
CA TYR A 257 3.52 -8.72 -36.66
C TYR A 257 3.48 -7.78 -35.45
N ARG A 258 4.07 -8.26 -34.35
CA ARG A 258 4.10 -7.64 -33.02
C ARG A 258 5.52 -7.47 -32.50
N VAL A 259 5.65 -6.56 -31.54
CA VAL A 259 6.84 -6.43 -30.69
C VAL A 259 6.61 -7.19 -29.39
N SER A 260 7.22 -8.35 -29.26
CA SER A 260 7.20 -9.18 -28.06
C SER A 260 8.37 -8.82 -27.14
N THR A 261 8.21 -8.95 -25.83
CA THR A 261 9.28 -8.59 -24.87
C THR A 261 9.59 -9.73 -23.92
N VAL A 262 10.87 -10.08 -23.78
CA VAL A 262 11.33 -11.07 -22.79
C VAL A 262 12.28 -10.43 -21.81
N ARG A 263 12.09 -10.67 -20.51
CA ARG A 263 13.07 -10.33 -19.50
C ARG A 263 14.02 -11.50 -19.31
N THR A 264 15.26 -11.33 -19.77
CA THR A 264 16.28 -12.37 -19.73
C THR A 264 17.54 -11.90 -19.01
N ASN A 265 18.45 -12.83 -18.74
CA ASN A 265 19.80 -12.56 -18.26
C ASN A 265 20.81 -13.00 -19.34
N ASN A 266 22.09 -12.64 -19.18
CA ASN A 266 23.11 -12.97 -20.16
C ASN A 266 23.25 -14.48 -20.42
N LYS A 267 22.90 -15.33 -19.45
CA LYS A 267 22.97 -16.80 -19.58
C LYS A 267 21.87 -17.36 -20.49
N ASN A 268 20.66 -16.80 -20.42
CA ASN A 268 19.49 -17.34 -21.10
C ASN A 268 19.16 -16.59 -22.40
N LYS A 269 19.77 -15.43 -22.63
CA LYS A 269 19.54 -14.59 -23.82
C LYS A 269 19.79 -15.36 -25.12
N ASP A 270 20.90 -16.06 -25.20
CA ASP A 270 21.36 -16.73 -26.42
C ASP A 270 20.39 -17.83 -26.88
N TYR A 271 19.70 -18.49 -25.94
CA TYR A 271 18.64 -19.44 -26.26
C TYR A 271 17.45 -18.77 -26.95
N VAL A 272 17.05 -17.58 -26.49
CA VAL A 272 15.96 -16.82 -27.11
C VAL A 272 16.36 -16.29 -28.48
N GLU A 273 17.57 -15.75 -28.60
CA GLU A 273 18.09 -15.28 -29.87
C GLU A 273 18.14 -16.40 -30.91
N THR A 274 18.63 -17.59 -30.50
CA THR A 274 18.68 -18.78 -31.36
C THR A 274 17.28 -19.21 -31.80
N ALA A 275 16.31 -19.24 -30.89
CA ALA A 275 14.91 -19.53 -31.21
C ALA A 275 14.33 -18.49 -32.19
N CYS A 276 14.61 -17.20 -31.98
CA CYS A 276 14.16 -16.14 -32.89
C CYS A 276 14.73 -16.32 -34.31
N LYS A 277 16.03 -16.63 -34.44
CA LYS A 277 16.69 -16.88 -35.72
C LYS A 277 16.03 -18.01 -36.50
N LYS A 278 15.68 -19.12 -35.83
CA LYS A 278 14.99 -20.27 -36.44
C LYS A 278 13.63 -19.90 -37.05
N HIS A 279 12.93 -18.95 -36.44
CA HIS A 279 11.61 -18.48 -36.88
C HIS A 279 11.66 -17.18 -37.68
N LYS A 280 12.86 -16.71 -38.09
CA LYS A 280 13.06 -15.45 -38.82
C LYS A 280 12.47 -14.23 -38.09
N ILE A 281 12.56 -14.23 -36.77
CA ILE A 281 12.12 -13.14 -35.90
C ILE A 281 13.32 -12.24 -35.61
N LYS A 282 13.13 -10.92 -35.73
CA LYS A 282 14.16 -9.94 -35.39
C LYS A 282 14.37 -9.92 -33.89
N PHE A 283 15.61 -10.09 -33.44
CA PHE A 283 15.97 -10.02 -32.02
C PHE A 283 16.75 -8.74 -31.75
N ILE A 284 16.33 -7.98 -30.73
CA ILE A 284 16.96 -6.71 -30.35
C ILE A 284 17.18 -6.70 -28.84
N GLU A 285 18.37 -6.29 -28.42
CA GLU A 285 18.67 -6.07 -27.01
C GLU A 285 18.24 -4.68 -26.56
N HIS A 286 17.66 -4.62 -25.38
CA HIS A 286 17.30 -3.37 -24.73
C HIS A 286 17.81 -3.38 -23.28
N ASN A 287 19.04 -2.90 -23.12
CA ASN A 287 19.79 -2.95 -21.86
C ASN A 287 20.48 -1.58 -21.59
N SER A 288 21.33 -1.50 -20.57
CA SER A 288 21.93 -0.23 -20.15
C SER A 288 22.92 0.33 -21.14
N GLU A 289 23.53 -0.54 -21.94
CA GLU A 289 24.53 -0.28 -22.98
C GLU A 289 23.83 -0.14 -24.34
N ASP A 290 22.87 -1.02 -24.65
CA ASP A 290 22.11 -1.03 -25.90
C ASP A 290 20.69 -0.49 -25.67
N ARG A 291 20.53 0.83 -25.61
CA ARG A 291 19.22 1.48 -25.44
C ARG A 291 18.62 1.83 -26.80
N LEU A 292 17.31 1.58 -26.94
CA LEU A 292 16.54 2.08 -28.06
C LEU A 292 16.50 3.61 -27.98
N SER A 293 16.74 4.28 -29.10
CA SER A 293 16.47 5.71 -29.23
C SER A 293 14.97 5.96 -29.36
N SER A 294 14.53 7.21 -29.21
CA SER A 294 13.13 7.58 -29.47
C SER A 294 12.69 7.28 -30.90
N GLU A 295 13.61 7.43 -31.87
CA GLU A 295 13.35 7.08 -33.27
C GLU A 295 13.19 5.55 -33.46
N ASP A 296 13.98 4.75 -32.75
CA ASP A 296 13.82 3.29 -32.78
C ASP A 296 12.50 2.84 -32.15
N GLU A 297 12.09 3.48 -31.05
CA GLU A 297 10.79 3.23 -30.43
C GLU A 297 9.64 3.54 -31.41
N GLU A 298 9.70 4.66 -32.12
CA GLU A 298 8.70 5.03 -33.12
C GLU A 298 8.64 4.02 -34.26
N LYS A 299 9.78 3.61 -34.81
CA LYS A 299 9.86 2.56 -35.85
C LYS A 299 9.29 1.22 -35.38
N LEU A 300 9.48 0.86 -34.10
CA LEU A 300 9.03 -0.42 -33.56
C LEU A 300 7.54 -0.42 -33.21
N PHE A 301 7.03 0.66 -32.63
CA PHE A 301 5.69 0.69 -32.04
C PHE A 301 4.65 1.39 -32.92
N VAL A 302 5.05 2.29 -33.81
CA VAL A 302 4.15 3.07 -34.66
C VAL A 302 4.18 2.59 -36.11
N ALA A 303 5.37 2.42 -36.70
CA ALA A 303 5.50 2.01 -38.09
C ALA A 303 5.00 0.57 -38.34
N GLN A 304 4.70 0.26 -39.61
CA GLN A 304 4.36 -1.09 -40.04
C GLN A 304 5.58 -2.01 -39.92
N LEU A 305 5.39 -3.16 -39.27
CA LEU A 305 6.41 -4.20 -39.18
C LEU A 305 6.34 -5.15 -40.38
N ASP A 306 7.49 -5.65 -40.80
CA ASP A 306 7.65 -6.67 -41.85
C ASP A 306 7.83 -8.10 -41.28
N SER A 307 8.04 -8.20 -39.97
CA SER A 307 8.36 -9.41 -39.23
C SER A 307 8.09 -9.22 -37.74
N HIS A 308 7.94 -10.32 -36.99
CA HIS A 308 7.92 -10.23 -35.53
C HIS A 308 9.26 -9.71 -34.99
N VAL A 309 9.18 -8.95 -33.90
CA VAL A 309 10.35 -8.47 -33.17
C VAL A 309 10.30 -8.98 -31.73
N VAL A 310 11.42 -9.46 -31.21
CA VAL A 310 11.62 -9.78 -29.80
C VAL A 310 12.62 -8.82 -29.20
N LEU A 311 12.17 -8.07 -28.19
CA LEU A 311 13.01 -7.21 -27.36
C LEU A 311 13.46 -7.96 -26.10
N ALA A 312 14.76 -8.20 -25.96
CA ALA A 312 15.36 -8.74 -24.75
C ALA A 312 15.68 -7.62 -23.76
N VAL A 313 14.90 -7.52 -22.70
CA VAL A 313 14.92 -6.38 -21.76
C VAL A 313 15.69 -6.73 -20.49
N LYS A 314 16.69 -5.92 -20.13
CA LYS A 314 17.45 -6.04 -18.87
C LYS A 314 17.48 -4.71 -18.13
N GLY A 315 16.84 -4.64 -16.96
CA GLY A 315 16.82 -3.43 -16.12
C GLY A 315 15.80 -2.34 -16.52
N PHE A 316 15.21 -2.42 -17.72
CA PHE A 316 14.21 -1.45 -18.23
C PHE A 316 12.76 -1.94 -18.10
N TYR A 317 11.81 -1.05 -18.43
CA TYR A 317 10.35 -1.24 -18.38
C TYR A 317 9.82 -1.72 -17.03
N ARG A 318 10.31 -1.15 -15.93
CA ARG A 318 9.78 -1.32 -14.56
C ARG A 318 9.17 0.00 -14.06
N ARG A 319 8.42 -0.04 -12.94
CA ARG A 319 7.89 1.01 -12.03
C ARG A 319 7.64 2.44 -12.58
N ALA A 320 8.62 3.10 -13.19
CA ALA A 320 8.55 4.48 -13.70
C ALA A 320 8.01 4.66 -15.12
N VAL A 321 8.25 3.71 -16.04
CA VAL A 321 8.11 4.02 -17.48
C VAL A 321 6.64 4.03 -17.90
N LEU A 322 6.21 5.10 -18.58
CA LEU A 322 4.94 5.17 -19.31
C LEU A 322 5.10 4.43 -20.65
N ILE A 323 4.15 3.56 -20.95
CA ILE A 323 3.98 3.00 -22.30
C ILE A 323 2.67 3.59 -22.81
N PRO A 324 2.69 4.47 -23.82
CA PRO A 324 1.49 4.96 -24.50
C PRO A 324 0.54 3.84 -24.91
N ASN A 325 -0.77 4.06 -24.82
CA ASN A 325 -1.75 3.07 -25.28
C ASN A 325 -1.55 2.73 -26.77
N GLN A 326 -1.18 3.73 -27.59
CA GLN A 326 -0.81 3.54 -29.00
C GLN A 326 0.39 2.60 -29.18
N TYR A 327 1.28 2.49 -28.21
CA TYR A 327 2.41 1.55 -28.28
C TYR A 327 2.00 0.19 -27.72
N LYS A 328 1.15 0.16 -26.68
CA LYS A 328 0.63 -1.09 -26.10
C LYS A 328 -0.10 -1.94 -27.13
N ILE A 329 -0.86 -1.33 -28.05
CA ILE A 329 -1.55 -2.09 -29.09
C ILE A 329 -0.58 -2.91 -29.95
N ARG A 330 0.68 -2.48 -30.14
CA ARG A 330 1.69 -3.22 -30.92
C ARG A 330 2.42 -4.30 -30.11
N ILE A 331 2.29 -4.30 -28.78
CA ILE A 331 2.97 -5.27 -27.91
C ILE A 331 2.27 -6.63 -28.01
N GLY A 332 3.06 -7.66 -28.31
CA GLY A 332 2.61 -9.04 -28.42
C GLY A 332 2.79 -9.82 -27.12
N ALA A 333 3.39 -11.00 -27.24
CA ALA A 333 3.70 -11.85 -26.09
C ALA A 333 4.76 -11.22 -25.19
N THR A 334 4.61 -11.41 -23.87
CA THR A 334 5.63 -10.96 -22.92
C THR A 334 5.98 -12.06 -21.94
N HIS A 335 7.26 -12.19 -21.60
CA HIS A 335 7.70 -13.16 -20.60
C HIS A 335 8.59 -12.51 -19.54
N GLU A 336 8.12 -12.47 -18.29
CA GLU A 336 8.92 -11.98 -17.17
C GLU A 336 9.97 -13.00 -16.73
N LEU A 337 10.95 -12.55 -15.93
CA LEU A 337 12.02 -13.42 -15.47
C LEU A 337 11.48 -14.41 -14.43
N TYR A 338 11.31 -15.66 -14.85
CA TYR A 338 10.81 -16.72 -13.97
C TYR A 338 11.62 -16.84 -12.68
N LYS A 339 10.90 -16.97 -11.57
CA LYS A 339 11.44 -17.35 -10.27
C LYS A 339 10.55 -18.42 -9.64
N PRO A 340 11.14 -19.37 -8.89
CA PRO A 340 10.36 -20.25 -8.02
C PRO A 340 9.45 -19.46 -7.07
N ASN A 341 8.24 -19.96 -6.82
CA ASN A 341 7.18 -19.27 -6.07
C ASN A 341 7.63 -18.78 -4.67
N ASP A 342 8.50 -19.52 -3.99
CA ASP A 342 9.06 -19.17 -2.67
C ASP A 342 10.06 -18.01 -2.71
N ARG A 343 10.50 -17.60 -3.91
CA ARG A 343 11.47 -16.52 -4.16
C ARG A 343 10.88 -15.34 -4.93
N VAL A 344 9.58 -15.38 -5.23
CA VAL A 344 8.91 -14.28 -5.93
C VAL A 344 8.73 -13.10 -4.98
N ASP A 345 9.18 -11.93 -5.42
CA ASP A 345 8.91 -10.67 -4.73
C ASP A 345 7.67 -10.03 -5.39
N TYR A 346 6.54 -10.05 -4.68
CA TYR A 346 5.26 -9.66 -5.29
C TYR A 346 5.23 -8.19 -5.70
N ASN A 347 5.89 -7.28 -4.97
CA ASN A 347 6.00 -5.89 -5.39
C ASN A 347 6.73 -5.76 -6.73
N THR A 348 7.77 -6.58 -6.95
CA THR A 348 8.55 -6.55 -8.18
C THR A 348 7.73 -7.04 -9.37
N GLU A 349 7.00 -8.14 -9.23
CA GLU A 349 6.25 -8.75 -10.34
C GLU A 349 5.01 -7.93 -10.72
N ILE A 350 4.24 -7.43 -9.75
CA ILE A 350 3.05 -6.60 -10.01
C ILE A 350 3.40 -5.31 -10.74
N GLN A 351 4.58 -4.76 -10.47
CA GLN A 351 5.05 -3.55 -11.12
C GLN A 351 5.92 -3.81 -12.35
N ALA A 352 6.01 -5.05 -12.82
CA ALA A 352 6.73 -5.44 -14.02
C ALA A 352 5.91 -5.12 -15.29
N LYS A 353 6.27 -5.69 -16.44
CA LYS A 353 5.66 -5.37 -17.74
C LYS A 353 4.15 -5.59 -17.76
N PRO A 354 3.56 -6.66 -17.19
CA PRO A 354 2.09 -6.81 -17.13
C PRO A 354 1.41 -5.61 -16.45
N GLY A 355 1.99 -5.10 -15.36
CA GLY A 355 1.52 -3.88 -14.69
C GLY A 355 1.80 -2.59 -15.44
N ARG A 356 2.54 -2.61 -16.56
CA ARG A 356 2.65 -1.49 -17.51
C ARG A 356 1.62 -1.58 -18.62
N MET A 357 1.07 -2.77 -18.86
CA MET A 357 -0.03 -3.00 -19.80
C MET A 357 -1.38 -2.57 -19.22
N SER A 358 -1.52 -2.41 -17.91
CA SER A 358 -2.74 -1.83 -17.32
C SER A 358 -2.96 -0.35 -17.70
N GLY A 359 -4.18 0.15 -17.52
CA GLY A 359 -4.51 1.57 -17.68
C GLY A 359 -5.88 1.83 -18.31
N TYR A 360 -6.07 3.05 -18.82
CA TYR A 360 -7.32 3.57 -19.40
C TYR A 360 -7.42 3.21 -20.89
N TRP A 361 -7.76 1.97 -21.20
CA TRP A 361 -7.89 1.47 -22.58
C TRP A 361 -8.74 0.21 -22.70
N ARG A 362 -9.65 -0.02 -21.74
CA ARG A 362 -10.56 -1.19 -21.77
C ARG A 362 -11.33 -1.26 -23.10
N ASN A 363 -11.83 -0.12 -23.59
CA ASN A 363 -12.57 0.00 -24.84
C ASN A 363 -11.74 -0.27 -26.12
N ILE A 364 -10.42 -0.34 -26.01
CA ILE A 364 -9.55 -0.78 -27.11
C ILE A 364 -9.47 -2.31 -27.12
N ILE A 365 -9.53 -2.95 -25.95
CA ILE A 365 -9.37 -4.40 -25.80
C ILE A 365 -10.71 -5.12 -25.91
N LEU A 366 -11.77 -4.52 -25.39
CA LEU A 366 -13.11 -5.12 -25.28
C LEU A 366 -14.15 -4.28 -26.03
N ASN A 367 -15.11 -4.94 -26.68
CA ASN A 367 -16.35 -4.28 -27.12
C ASN A 367 -17.31 -4.07 -25.93
N ASN A 368 -18.48 -3.50 -26.21
CA ASN A 368 -19.50 -3.22 -25.20
C ASN A 368 -20.09 -4.50 -24.57
N ASP A 369 -20.00 -5.64 -25.25
CA ASP A 369 -20.47 -6.95 -24.78
C ASP A 369 -19.40 -7.69 -23.95
N GLY A 370 -18.22 -7.10 -23.77
CA GLY A 370 -17.11 -7.67 -23.02
C GLY A 370 -16.27 -8.68 -23.80
N GLU A 371 -16.47 -8.79 -25.11
CA GLU A 371 -15.69 -9.66 -25.99
C GLU A 371 -14.37 -9.01 -26.39
N ILE A 372 -13.31 -9.81 -26.50
CA ILE A 372 -11.98 -9.33 -26.89
C ILE A 372 -11.99 -8.95 -28.38
N ILE A 373 -11.76 -7.67 -28.67
CA ILE A 373 -11.65 -7.13 -30.03
C ILE A 373 -10.20 -6.78 -30.43
N HIS A 374 -9.29 -6.68 -29.47
CA HIS A 374 -7.87 -6.46 -29.74
C HIS A 374 -7.00 -7.47 -28.99
N LYS A 375 -6.09 -8.09 -29.73
CA LYS A 375 -5.19 -9.13 -29.20
C LYS A 375 -3.97 -8.53 -28.52
N THR A 376 -3.69 -8.98 -27.30
CA THR A 376 -2.48 -8.68 -26.52
C THR A 376 -2.06 -9.90 -25.71
N GLY A 377 -0.78 -10.03 -25.37
CA GLY A 377 -0.26 -11.18 -24.62
C GLY A 377 -0.01 -12.45 -25.48
N PRO A 378 0.11 -13.64 -24.89
CA PRO A 378 0.03 -13.89 -23.47
C PRO A 378 1.11 -13.15 -22.69
N HIS A 379 0.73 -12.64 -21.52
CA HIS A 379 1.63 -12.02 -20.57
C HIS A 379 2.01 -13.06 -19.51
N ARG A 380 3.15 -13.73 -19.72
CA ARG A 380 3.68 -14.80 -18.87
C ARG A 380 4.31 -14.20 -17.60
N THR A 381 3.66 -14.40 -16.45
CA THR A 381 4.14 -13.94 -15.13
C THR A 381 3.65 -14.84 -13.99
N SER A 382 3.95 -14.46 -12.74
CA SER A 382 3.47 -15.16 -11.54
C SER A 382 1.99 -14.90 -11.28
N ILE A 383 1.15 -15.91 -11.50
CA ILE A 383 -0.28 -15.86 -11.17
C ILE A 383 -0.48 -15.64 -9.67
N ALA A 384 0.29 -16.36 -8.84
CA ALA A 384 0.22 -16.24 -7.39
C ALA A 384 0.53 -14.82 -6.88
N ALA A 385 1.40 -14.07 -7.58
CA ALA A 385 1.67 -12.67 -7.22
C ALA A 385 0.43 -11.79 -7.50
N ILE A 386 -0.25 -12.02 -8.63
CA ILE A 386 -1.44 -11.27 -9.06
C ILE A 386 -2.62 -11.52 -8.14
N GLU A 387 -2.94 -12.78 -7.87
CA GLU A 387 -4.06 -13.16 -6.98
C GLU A 387 -3.85 -12.55 -5.59
N CYS A 388 -2.65 -12.73 -5.04
CA CYS A 388 -2.27 -12.17 -3.75
C CYS A 388 -2.34 -10.64 -3.74
N TYR A 389 -1.90 -9.98 -4.81
CA TYR A 389 -2.00 -8.53 -4.93
C TYR A 389 -3.44 -8.04 -4.90
N GLU A 390 -4.35 -8.71 -5.61
CA GLU A 390 -5.77 -8.34 -5.66
C GLU A 390 -6.46 -8.55 -4.30
N GLU A 391 -6.18 -9.65 -3.61
CA GLU A 391 -6.66 -9.88 -2.24
C GLU A 391 -6.20 -8.78 -1.27
N VAL A 392 -4.91 -8.44 -1.35
CA VAL A 392 -4.27 -7.51 -0.44
C VAL A 392 -4.62 -6.06 -0.76
N TYR A 393 -4.84 -5.71 -2.02
CA TYR A 393 -5.38 -4.41 -2.43
C TYR A 393 -6.81 -4.18 -1.89
N ASN A 394 -7.60 -5.26 -1.76
CA ASN A 394 -8.96 -5.19 -1.21
C ASN A 394 -8.98 -5.18 0.32
N ASN A 395 -8.15 -5.99 0.96
CA ASN A 395 -8.09 -6.07 2.41
C ASN A 395 -6.63 -6.21 2.90
N PRO A 396 -5.86 -5.11 3.01
CA PRO A 396 -4.43 -5.19 3.34
C PRO A 396 -4.16 -5.82 4.71
N PHE A 397 -5.12 -5.74 5.63
CA PHE A 397 -5.02 -6.27 7.00
C PHE A 397 -5.68 -7.65 7.20
N GLY A 398 -6.38 -8.18 6.19
CA GLY A 398 -7.15 -9.44 6.29
C GLY A 398 -6.32 -10.72 6.38
N LEU A 399 -6.98 -11.88 6.31
CA LEU A 399 -6.36 -13.22 6.42
C LEU A 399 -5.55 -13.67 5.19
N ASN A 400 -5.26 -12.79 4.24
CA ASN A 400 -4.42 -13.08 3.09
C ASN A 400 -2.94 -13.30 3.46
N SER A 401 -2.18 -13.79 2.48
CA SER A 401 -0.72 -13.84 2.53
C SER A 401 -0.13 -12.73 1.65
N PHE A 402 1.11 -12.33 1.90
CA PHE A 402 1.86 -11.42 1.03
C PHE A 402 3.36 -11.61 1.26
N GLN A 403 4.18 -11.56 0.22
CA GLN A 403 5.62 -11.68 0.39
C GLN A 403 6.44 -10.76 -0.50
N THR A 404 7.47 -10.20 0.11
CA THR A 404 8.56 -9.45 -0.51
C THR A 404 9.85 -9.81 0.22
N SER A 405 10.97 -9.32 -0.29
CA SER A 405 12.26 -9.43 0.39
C SER A 405 12.28 -8.82 1.81
N THR A 406 11.45 -7.81 2.08
CA THR A 406 11.46 -7.04 3.34
C THR A 406 10.22 -7.24 4.23
N PHE A 407 9.18 -7.88 3.71
CA PHE A 407 7.93 -8.11 4.41
C PHE A 407 7.33 -9.47 4.03
N LYS A 408 6.88 -10.24 5.01
CA LYS A 408 6.19 -11.51 4.81
C LYS A 408 5.01 -11.61 5.75
N LYS A 409 3.84 -11.85 5.18
CA LYS A 409 2.57 -12.13 5.85
C LYS A 409 2.08 -13.48 5.36
N LYS A 410 1.63 -14.33 6.29
CA LYS A 410 1.04 -15.63 5.98
C LYS A 410 -0.24 -15.79 6.79
N ASN A 411 -1.36 -15.95 6.11
CA ASN A 411 -2.69 -16.15 6.69
C ASN A 411 -3.02 -15.08 7.74
N GLY A 412 -2.91 -13.79 7.38
CA GLY A 412 -3.12 -12.69 8.33
C GLY A 412 -1.92 -12.35 9.22
N VAL A 413 -0.98 -13.30 9.40
CA VAL A 413 0.12 -13.17 10.36
C VAL A 413 1.40 -12.66 9.69
N VAL A 414 1.83 -11.44 10.02
CA VAL A 414 3.12 -10.82 9.65
C VAL A 414 4.35 -11.56 10.20
N LYS A 415 4.79 -12.61 9.51
CA LYS A 415 6.01 -13.38 9.88
C LYS A 415 7.32 -12.59 9.81
N LYS A 416 7.37 -11.52 9.01
CA LYS A 416 8.57 -10.67 8.85
C LYS A 416 8.13 -9.26 8.47
N ALA A 417 8.63 -8.24 9.16
CA ALA A 417 8.51 -6.86 8.74
C ALA A 417 9.80 -6.12 9.13
N LYS A 418 10.58 -5.68 8.14
CA LYS A 418 11.69 -4.77 8.43
C LYS A 418 11.14 -3.38 8.73
N PRO A 419 11.68 -2.66 9.73
CA PRO A 419 11.33 -1.27 9.96
C PRO A 419 11.60 -0.40 8.73
N SER A 420 10.99 0.76 8.71
CA SER A 420 11.10 1.71 7.60
C SER A 420 11.12 3.14 8.16
N LEU A 421 11.45 4.14 7.35
CA LEU A 421 11.62 5.51 7.83
C LEU A 421 10.39 6.11 8.55
N ILE A 422 9.20 5.54 8.36
CA ILE A 422 7.93 5.95 8.99
C ILE A 422 7.50 5.07 10.18
N SER A 423 8.31 4.08 10.58
CA SER A 423 8.00 3.30 11.78
C SER A 423 8.17 4.15 13.02
N SER A 424 7.43 3.84 14.09
CA SER A 424 7.46 4.55 15.38
C SER A 424 8.88 4.74 15.96
N MET A 425 9.80 3.81 15.72
CA MET A 425 11.21 3.95 16.14
C MET A 425 11.98 5.09 15.47
N HIS A 426 11.53 5.60 14.32
CA HIS A 426 12.19 6.68 13.56
C HIS A 426 11.39 7.98 13.55
N VAL A 427 10.13 7.94 14.04
CA VAL A 427 9.23 9.10 14.03
C VAL A 427 9.02 9.57 15.46
N VAL A 428 9.65 10.68 15.81
CA VAL A 428 9.58 11.29 17.14
C VAL A 428 8.15 11.75 17.42
N GLY A 429 7.63 11.42 18.61
CA GLY A 429 6.27 11.79 19.03
C GLY A 429 5.21 10.75 18.68
N LEU A 430 5.60 9.61 18.09
CA LEU A 430 4.76 8.41 18.13
C LEU A 430 5.13 7.59 19.37
N GLU A 431 4.13 7.06 20.06
CA GLU A 431 4.39 6.11 21.13
C GLU A 431 5.04 4.86 20.52
N GLU A 432 6.13 4.40 21.14
CA GLU A 432 6.76 3.14 20.77
C GLU A 432 5.82 2.00 21.18
N ASN A 433 4.87 1.71 20.30
CA ASN A 433 4.06 0.53 20.41
C ASN A 433 5.00 -0.66 20.18
N ALA A 434 5.55 -1.18 21.28
CA ALA A 434 6.44 -2.34 21.26
C ALA A 434 5.84 -3.44 20.38
N ILE A 435 6.43 -3.60 19.18
CA ILE A 435 6.05 -4.55 18.12
C ILE A 435 4.64 -4.29 17.62
N ILE A 436 4.45 -4.16 16.30
CA ILE A 436 3.13 -4.14 15.63
C ILE A 436 2.20 -5.11 16.38
N PRO A 437 1.27 -4.64 17.25
CA PRO A 437 0.35 -5.54 17.88
C PRO A 437 -0.50 -5.95 16.70
N TYR A 438 -0.35 -7.22 16.34
CA TYR A 438 -1.21 -7.90 15.41
C TYR A 438 -2.66 -7.57 15.79
N ARG A 439 -3.23 -6.55 15.14
CA ARG A 439 -4.67 -6.33 15.01
C ARG A 439 -5.17 -7.49 14.16
N VAL A 440 -5.22 -8.65 14.79
CA VAL A 440 -6.14 -9.71 14.41
C VAL A 440 -7.15 -9.70 15.53
N ALA A 441 -8.00 -8.67 15.51
CA ALA A 441 -9.27 -8.70 16.24
C ALA A 441 -10.19 -9.82 15.68
N ASP A 442 -9.82 -10.42 14.54
CA ASP A 442 -10.61 -11.42 13.82
C ASP A 442 -9.80 -12.69 13.49
N ASP A 443 -9.10 -13.30 14.46
CA ASP A 443 -8.47 -14.62 14.24
C ASP A 443 -9.46 -15.70 14.71
N PRO A 444 -10.26 -16.32 13.82
CA PRO A 444 -11.15 -17.42 14.20
C PRO A 444 -10.39 -18.66 14.68
N HIS A 445 -9.05 -18.68 14.59
CA HIS A 445 -8.19 -19.78 15.04
C HIS A 445 -7.30 -19.44 16.24
N ASN A 446 -7.22 -18.16 16.66
CA ASN A 446 -6.55 -17.76 17.90
C ASN A 446 -7.43 -16.80 18.73
N PRO A 447 -8.43 -17.36 19.42
CA PRO A 447 -9.48 -16.63 20.14
C PRO A 447 -8.99 -15.83 21.37
N GLN A 448 -7.71 -15.90 21.74
CA GLN A 448 -7.22 -15.36 23.01
C GLN A 448 -6.81 -13.88 22.91
N THR A 449 -7.12 -13.08 23.91
CA THR A 449 -6.60 -11.69 24.02
C THR A 449 -5.26 -11.64 24.74
N VAL A 450 -4.54 -10.51 24.60
CA VAL A 450 -3.56 -10.10 25.62
C VAL A 450 -4.36 -9.77 26.89
N PRO A 451 -4.00 -10.30 28.06
CA PRO A 451 -4.72 -9.98 29.30
C PRO A 451 -4.64 -8.49 29.64
N PHE A 452 -5.68 -7.94 30.24
CA PHE A 452 -5.64 -6.62 30.86
C PHE A 452 -5.18 -6.77 32.31
N VAL A 453 -4.29 -5.89 32.78
CA VAL A 453 -3.79 -5.91 34.16
C VAL A 453 -3.94 -4.51 34.73
N PHE A 454 -4.77 -4.37 35.76
CA PHE A 454 -5.01 -3.13 36.49
C PHE A 454 -4.34 -3.21 37.84
N VAL A 455 -3.42 -2.29 38.15
CA VAL A 455 -2.90 -2.09 39.50
C VAL A 455 -3.84 -1.14 40.22
N VAL A 456 -4.49 -1.62 41.29
CA VAL A 456 -5.52 -0.86 42.02
C VAL A 456 -5.02 -0.46 43.40
N THR A 457 -5.60 0.60 43.97
CA THR A 457 -5.27 1.02 45.33
C THR A 457 -5.74 -0.02 46.36
N PRO A 458 -5.11 -0.11 47.55
CA PRO A 458 -5.59 -0.97 48.63
C PRO A 458 -7.04 -0.70 49.04
N GLN A 459 -7.48 0.57 48.99
CA GLN A 459 -8.85 0.96 49.29
C GLN A 459 -9.82 0.41 48.25
N GLN A 460 -9.54 0.57 46.96
CA GLN A 460 -10.35 -0.01 45.88
C GLN A 460 -10.39 -1.54 45.99
N TYR A 461 -9.25 -2.20 46.15
CA TYR A 461 -9.21 -3.65 46.30
C TYR A 461 -10.02 -4.12 47.52
N GLY A 462 -9.97 -3.37 48.63
CA GLY A 462 -10.73 -3.66 49.85
C GLY A 462 -12.25 -3.58 49.70
N THR A 463 -12.76 -2.91 48.65
CA THR A 463 -14.20 -2.90 48.35
C THR A 463 -14.67 -4.17 47.63
N ILE A 464 -13.75 -4.99 47.12
CA ILE A 464 -14.09 -6.25 46.45
C ILE A 464 -14.48 -7.28 47.51
N ALA A 465 -15.77 -7.59 47.59
CA ALA A 465 -16.33 -8.52 48.55
C ALA A 465 -16.97 -9.73 47.87
N ARG A 466 -17.20 -10.79 48.64
CA ARG A 466 -18.09 -11.88 48.24
C ARG A 466 -19.53 -11.52 48.53
N ILE A 467 -20.43 -12.00 47.69
CA ILE A 467 -21.87 -11.85 47.91
C ILE A 467 -22.24 -12.59 49.21
N ALA A 468 -23.05 -11.97 50.07
CA ALA A 468 -23.46 -12.57 51.34
C ALA A 468 -24.08 -13.95 51.12
N ASN A 469 -23.66 -14.93 51.94
CA ASN A 469 -24.08 -16.33 51.83
C ASN A 469 -23.72 -17.02 50.50
N SER A 470 -22.73 -16.51 49.76
CA SER A 470 -22.26 -17.10 48.51
C SER A 470 -20.74 -17.21 48.45
N ASN A 471 -20.26 -18.19 47.68
CA ASN A 471 -18.84 -18.30 47.33
C ASN A 471 -18.45 -17.43 46.13
N LYS A 472 -19.41 -16.68 45.54
CA LYS A 472 -19.19 -15.81 44.39
C LYS A 472 -18.71 -14.43 44.80
N TRP A 473 -17.85 -13.85 43.97
CA TRP A 473 -17.44 -12.46 44.07
C TRP A 473 -18.54 -11.52 43.58
N ASP A 474 -18.59 -10.32 44.15
CA ASP A 474 -19.42 -9.24 43.64
C ASP A 474 -18.80 -8.63 42.38
N ASN A 475 -19.22 -9.15 41.21
CA ASN A 475 -18.73 -8.69 39.92
C ASN A 475 -19.13 -7.24 39.62
N GLU A 476 -20.21 -6.71 40.22
CA GLU A 476 -20.61 -5.31 40.02
C GLU A 476 -19.57 -4.37 40.62
N SER A 477 -19.14 -4.63 41.86
CA SER A 477 -18.04 -3.88 42.49
C SER A 477 -16.74 -3.98 41.70
N ILE A 478 -16.41 -5.15 41.16
CA ILE A 478 -15.21 -5.34 40.32
C ILE A 478 -15.33 -4.54 39.02
N HIS A 479 -16.47 -4.61 38.32
CA HIS A 479 -16.73 -3.85 37.10
C HIS A 479 -16.67 -2.35 37.35
N ASN A 480 -17.19 -1.87 38.49
CA ASN A 480 -17.10 -0.46 38.89
C ASN A 480 -15.65 -0.01 39.06
N ILE A 481 -14.78 -0.86 39.65
CA ILE A 481 -13.34 -0.55 39.73
C ILE A 481 -12.71 -0.57 38.33
N ILE A 482 -12.99 -1.57 37.50
CA ILE A 482 -12.47 -1.65 36.12
C ILE A 482 -12.91 -0.41 35.32
N ALA A 483 -14.14 0.08 35.50
CA ALA A 483 -14.67 1.25 34.80
C ALA A 483 -13.83 2.53 35.05
N ILE A 484 -13.21 2.64 36.23
CA ILE A 484 -12.30 3.75 36.55
C ILE A 484 -11.08 3.76 35.62
N TYR A 485 -10.58 2.58 35.23
CA TYR A 485 -9.39 2.42 34.40
C TYR A 485 -9.71 2.21 32.91
N ASN A 486 -10.82 1.54 32.60
CA ASN A 486 -11.22 1.18 31.25
C ASN A 486 -12.75 0.94 31.16
N PRO A 487 -13.56 2.00 30.92
CA PRO A 487 -15.02 1.88 30.82
C PRO A 487 -15.48 1.07 29.59
N ASN A 488 -14.71 1.07 28.52
CA ASN A 488 -15.03 0.28 27.31
C ASN A 488 -14.91 -1.22 27.57
N LEU A 489 -13.94 -1.64 28.39
CA LEU A 489 -13.79 -3.04 28.78
C LEU A 489 -15.01 -3.53 29.58
N VAL A 490 -15.60 -2.67 30.42
CA VAL A 490 -16.83 -3.03 31.17
C VAL A 490 -18.01 -3.24 30.24
N THR A 491 -18.15 -2.40 29.21
CA THR A 491 -19.17 -2.59 28.16
C THR A 491 -19.02 -3.95 27.49
N GLU A 492 -17.78 -4.33 27.18
CA GLU A 492 -17.48 -5.62 26.56
C GLU A 492 -17.71 -6.82 27.50
N LEU A 493 -17.34 -6.69 28.78
CA LEU A 493 -17.62 -7.72 29.80
C LEU A 493 -19.12 -7.93 30.00
N ASN A 494 -19.91 -6.85 30.01
CA ASN A 494 -21.36 -6.95 30.09
C ASN A 494 -21.95 -7.63 28.85
N ARG A 495 -21.46 -7.30 27.64
CA ARG A 495 -21.87 -8.00 26.41
C ARG A 495 -21.57 -9.51 26.48
N ILE A 496 -20.37 -9.89 26.94
CA ILE A 496 -19.98 -11.30 27.10
C ILE A 496 -20.87 -11.99 28.13
N LYS A 497 -21.15 -11.32 29.26
CA LYS A 497 -22.04 -11.81 30.31
C LYS A 497 -23.46 -12.04 29.81
N ASP A 498 -24.03 -11.07 29.09
CA ASP A 498 -25.39 -11.17 28.53
C ASP A 498 -25.49 -12.31 27.51
N ALA A 499 -24.38 -12.66 26.85
CA ALA A 499 -24.26 -13.81 25.96
C ALA A 499 -24.01 -15.15 26.69
N GLY A 500 -24.00 -15.16 28.04
CA GLY A 500 -23.71 -16.35 28.84
C GLY A 500 -22.23 -16.77 28.88
N GLY A 501 -21.33 -15.85 28.52
CA GLY A 501 -19.89 -16.07 28.42
C GLY A 501 -19.08 -15.72 29.67
N GLU A 502 -19.71 -15.13 30.69
CA GLU A 502 -19.03 -14.80 31.94
C GLU A 502 -18.61 -16.09 32.67
N ASP A 503 -17.29 -16.30 32.81
CA ASP A 503 -16.72 -17.39 33.61
C ASP A 503 -16.55 -16.92 35.07
N GLN A 504 -15.83 -17.68 35.89
CA GLN A 504 -15.60 -17.37 37.30
C GLN A 504 -14.59 -16.23 37.53
N THR A 505 -14.87 -15.38 38.52
CA THR A 505 -13.84 -14.55 39.17
C THR A 505 -13.06 -15.41 40.16
N VAL A 506 -11.74 -15.43 40.06
CA VAL A 506 -10.85 -16.27 40.89
C VAL A 506 -9.87 -15.41 41.67
N GLU A 507 -9.71 -15.68 42.96
CA GLU A 507 -8.59 -15.18 43.76
C GLU A 507 -7.67 -16.37 44.07
N PRO A 508 -6.58 -16.57 43.31
CA PRO A 508 -5.67 -17.70 43.50
C PRO A 508 -5.03 -17.71 44.89
N ASN A 509 -4.96 -18.88 45.53
CA ASN A 509 -4.17 -19.05 46.75
C ASN A 509 -2.70 -18.71 46.47
N GLU A 510 -2.02 -18.12 47.45
CA GLU A 510 -0.62 -17.65 47.36
C GLU A 510 0.43 -18.79 47.29
N THR A 511 0.01 -20.04 47.04
CA THR A 511 0.95 -21.12 46.78
C THR A 511 1.68 -20.85 45.47
N ALA A 512 2.99 -21.14 45.44
CA ALA A 512 3.86 -20.79 44.32
C ALA A 512 3.33 -21.29 42.96
N THR A 513 2.77 -22.50 42.91
CA THR A 513 2.25 -23.10 41.67
C THR A 513 1.00 -22.39 41.16
N THR A 514 0.00 -22.20 42.02
CA THR A 514 -1.29 -21.59 41.64
C THR A 514 -1.11 -20.12 41.30
N TYR A 515 -0.36 -19.38 42.11
CA TYR A 515 -0.06 -17.98 41.86
C TYR A 515 0.76 -17.79 40.56
N ASN A 516 1.72 -18.67 40.27
CA ASN A 516 2.48 -18.57 39.03
C ASN A 516 1.59 -18.74 37.79
N VAL A 517 0.75 -19.78 37.78
CA VAL A 517 -0.10 -20.13 36.62
C VAL A 517 -1.16 -19.06 36.33
N TYR A 518 -1.84 -18.56 37.37
CA TYR A 518 -3.01 -17.68 37.21
C TYR A 518 -2.68 -16.20 37.30
N ILE A 519 -1.59 -15.81 37.97
CA ILE A 519 -1.21 -14.40 38.14
C ILE A 519 0.07 -14.09 37.39
N SER A 520 1.20 -14.71 37.77
CA SER A 520 2.53 -14.29 37.29
C SER A 520 2.65 -14.41 35.77
N GLU A 521 2.13 -15.49 35.22
CA GLU A 521 2.18 -15.74 33.79
C GLU A 521 1.24 -14.84 32.96
N PHE A 522 0.10 -14.41 33.52
CA PHE A 522 -0.78 -13.43 32.88
C PHE A 522 -0.17 -12.03 32.91
N VAL A 523 0.52 -11.68 33.99
CA VAL A 523 1.29 -10.45 34.10
C VAL A 523 2.44 -10.44 33.10
N LYS A 524 3.18 -11.56 32.96
CA LYS A 524 4.20 -11.69 31.90
C LYS A 524 3.59 -11.59 30.51
N ALA A 525 2.40 -12.17 30.29
CA ALA A 525 1.68 -12.06 29.03
C ALA A 525 1.32 -10.61 28.69
N PHE A 526 0.84 -9.86 29.67
CA PHE A 526 0.58 -8.43 29.54
C PHE A 526 1.87 -7.64 29.25
N GLN A 527 2.92 -7.83 30.06
CA GLN A 527 4.20 -7.13 29.89
C GLN A 527 4.90 -7.45 28.55
N GLY A 528 4.87 -8.73 28.16
CA GLY A 528 5.43 -9.23 26.90
C GLY A 528 4.49 -9.09 25.71
N LYS A 529 3.31 -8.50 25.89
CA LYS A 529 2.26 -8.30 24.87
C LYS A 529 1.92 -9.58 24.09
N TYR A 530 1.92 -10.74 24.73
CA TYR A 530 1.49 -12.01 24.11
C TYR A 530 0.12 -12.46 24.61
N ARG A 531 -0.62 -13.15 23.73
CA ARG A 531 -1.98 -13.61 24.01
C ARG A 531 -1.96 -14.74 25.04
N ARG A 532 -2.91 -14.70 25.98
CA ARG A 532 -3.08 -15.77 26.97
C ARG A 532 -4.52 -15.79 27.47
N PHE A 533 -5.11 -16.97 27.41
CA PHE A 533 -6.37 -17.29 28.07
C PHE A 533 -6.23 -18.63 28.79
N HIS A 534 -6.79 -18.74 29.99
CA HIS A 534 -6.81 -20.02 30.70
C HIS A 534 -8.00 -20.82 30.20
N GLN A 535 -7.76 -21.98 29.58
CA GLN A 535 -8.84 -22.87 29.17
C GLN A 535 -9.45 -23.57 30.40
N GLY A 536 -10.54 -23.00 30.94
CA GLY A 536 -11.52 -23.77 31.70
C GLY A 536 -12.23 -24.82 30.82
N ASN A 537 -12.99 -25.73 31.43
CA ASN A 537 -13.64 -26.88 30.79
C ASN A 537 -14.19 -26.58 29.37
N ASN A 538 -13.80 -27.43 28.42
CA ASN A 538 -13.85 -27.25 26.96
C ASN A 538 -15.26 -27.27 26.32
N GLU A 539 -16.34 -27.16 27.09
CA GLU A 539 -17.68 -27.53 26.61
C GLU A 539 -18.34 -26.52 25.65
N ASN A 540 -17.78 -25.30 25.50
CA ASN A 540 -18.33 -24.33 24.55
C ASN A 540 -17.26 -23.37 23.99
N LYS A 541 -16.59 -23.78 22.91
CA LYS A 541 -15.54 -22.97 22.23
C LYS A 541 -16.11 -21.87 21.33
N PHE A 542 -17.43 -21.82 21.16
CA PHE A 542 -18.12 -20.96 20.19
C PHE A 542 -18.67 -19.66 20.79
N ILE A 543 -18.65 -19.52 22.11
CA ILE A 543 -19.14 -18.34 22.83
C ILE A 543 -17.93 -17.54 23.30
N ASP A 544 -18.02 -16.22 23.21
CA ASP A 544 -17.04 -15.34 23.84
C ASP A 544 -17.03 -15.59 25.35
N LYS A 545 -15.87 -15.60 25.99
CA LYS A 545 -15.72 -15.81 27.42
C LYS A 545 -14.82 -14.77 28.05
N SER A 546 -15.11 -14.44 29.30
CA SER A 546 -14.26 -13.59 30.11
C SER A 546 -13.98 -14.23 31.45
N GLN A 547 -12.74 -14.12 31.91
CA GLN A 547 -12.32 -14.56 33.24
C GLN A 547 -11.57 -13.45 33.95
N ILE A 548 -11.87 -13.26 35.24
CA ILE A 548 -11.23 -12.25 36.08
C ILE A 548 -10.39 -12.95 37.15
N TYR A 549 -9.15 -12.50 37.34
CA TYR A 549 -8.30 -12.90 38.46
C TYR A 549 -8.02 -11.73 39.38
N LEU A 550 -8.14 -11.99 40.68
CA LEU A 550 -7.84 -11.05 41.75
C LEU A 550 -6.49 -11.43 42.36
N ASP A 551 -5.55 -10.50 42.28
CA ASP A 551 -4.23 -10.65 42.90
C ASP A 551 -4.17 -9.88 44.21
N LYS A 552 -4.36 -10.61 45.30
CA LYS A 552 -4.32 -10.06 46.65
C LYS A 552 -2.95 -9.53 47.04
N LYS A 553 -1.88 -10.13 46.52
CA LYS A 553 -0.50 -9.83 46.92
C LYS A 553 -0.06 -8.47 46.38
N GLU A 554 -0.25 -8.24 45.09
CA GLU A 554 0.18 -7.01 44.42
C GLU A 554 -0.98 -6.04 44.13
N LYS A 555 -2.18 -6.34 44.66
CA LYS A 555 -3.42 -5.56 44.47
C LYS A 555 -3.71 -5.30 42.99
N ARG A 556 -3.85 -6.38 42.22
CA ARG A 556 -4.16 -6.32 40.79
C ARG A 556 -5.51 -6.96 40.46
N ILE A 557 -6.17 -6.41 39.45
CA ILE A 557 -7.30 -7.05 38.76
C ILE A 557 -6.80 -7.43 37.36
N ILE A 558 -6.92 -8.70 37.00
CA ILE A 558 -6.49 -9.22 35.71
C ILE A 558 -7.73 -9.69 34.96
N VAL A 559 -7.93 -9.20 33.74
CA VAL A 559 -9.05 -9.61 32.89
C VAL A 559 -8.51 -10.33 31.67
N SER A 560 -8.98 -11.54 31.43
CA SER A 560 -8.65 -12.32 30.25
C SER A 560 -9.92 -12.58 29.45
N ILE A 561 -9.86 -12.37 28.13
CA ILE A 561 -10.98 -12.58 27.22
C ILE A 561 -10.60 -13.63 26.17
N TYR A 562 -11.57 -14.47 25.85
CA TYR A 562 -11.56 -15.45 24.77
C TYR A 562 -12.71 -15.13 23.84
N TYR A 563 -12.46 -14.79 22.58
CA TYR A 563 -13.52 -14.62 21.60
C TYR A 563 -13.86 -15.96 20.96
N GLY A 564 -15.10 -16.43 21.04
CA GLY A 564 -15.51 -17.75 20.55
C GLY A 564 -15.04 -18.01 19.11
N THR A 565 -14.57 -19.22 18.81
CA THR A 565 -14.15 -19.57 17.45
C THR A 565 -15.38 -19.63 16.55
N LYS A 566 -15.62 -18.60 15.73
CA LYS A 566 -16.65 -18.63 14.68
C LYS A 566 -16.16 -19.53 13.54
N LEU A 567 -16.38 -20.85 13.64
CA LEU A 567 -16.33 -21.71 12.47
C LEU A 567 -17.55 -21.38 11.60
N ALA A 568 -17.30 -20.99 10.35
CA ALA A 568 -18.31 -20.66 9.36
C ALA A 568 -19.25 -21.86 9.13
N SER A 569 -20.40 -21.86 9.81
CA SER A 569 -21.53 -22.76 9.53
C SER A 569 -22.41 -22.22 8.41
N THR A 570 -21.80 -21.76 7.31
CA THR A 570 -22.50 -21.33 6.09
C THR A 570 -21.73 -21.82 4.86
N TYR A 571 -21.56 -23.15 4.80
CA TYR A 571 -21.50 -23.90 3.57
C TYR A 571 -22.46 -25.09 3.74
N SER A 572 -23.74 -24.80 3.51
CA SER A 572 -24.81 -25.77 3.24
C SER A 572 -25.67 -25.19 2.13
#